data_AF-A0A7C5ZRM4-F1
#
_entry.id   AF-A0A7C5ZRM4-F1
#
_cell.length_a   1.000
_cell.length_b   1.000
_cell.length_c   1.000
_cell.angle_alpha   90.00
_cell.angle_beta   90.00
_cell.angle_gamma   90.00
#
_symmetry.space_group_name_H-M   'P 1'
#
loop_
_entity.id
_entity.type
_entity.pdbx_description
1 polymer ?
#
loop_
_entity_poly.entity_id
_entity_poly.type
_entity_poly.pdbx_seq_one_letter_code
_entity_poly.pdbx_strand_id
1 'polypeptide(L)'
;MREIAKAVLFMLIGFALLAPFASPFPDGLETVAENLGVAEPEPLWIGLMPDYTLPTIENPYISNLMAGIFGVFLVLATAFALGKTLDTTRNKRLS
;
A
#
# COMPACT_ATOMS: atom_id res chain seq x y z
N MET A 1 12.07 1.00 19.76
CA MET A 1 11.52 2.10 18.94
C MET A 1 12.52 2.67 17.94
N ARG A 2 13.71 3.14 18.35
CA ARG A 2 14.71 3.73 17.42
C ARG A 2 15.13 2.80 16.27
N GLU A 3 15.39 1.53 16.56
CA GLU A 3 15.80 0.57 15.52
C GLU A 3 14.68 0.21 14.54
N ILE A 4 13.43 0.12 15.02
CA ILE A 4 12.26 -0.09 14.16
C ILE A 4 12.07 1.11 13.22
N ALA A 5 12.19 2.33 13.74
CA ALA A 5 12.09 3.54 12.92
C ALA A 5 13.16 3.58 11.82
N LYS A 6 14.40 3.17 12.12
CA LYS A 6 15.45 3.04 11.09
C LYS A 6 15.11 1.97 10.06
N ALA A 7 14.57 0.82 10.45
CA ALA A 7 14.17 -0.24 9.53
C ALA A 7 13.05 0.22 8.59
N VAL A 8 12.03 0.91 9.12
CA VAL A 8 10.95 1.49 8.30
C VAL A 8 11.52 2.54 7.34
N LEU A 9 12.39 3.43 7.82
CA LEU A 9 13.04 4.43 6.96
C LEU A 9 13.86 3.77 5.84
N PHE A 10 14.63 2.74 6.16
CA PHE A 10 15.42 2.00 5.18
C PHE A 10 14.52 1.34 4.13
N MET A 11 13.41 0.73 4.54
CA MET A 11 12.41 0.15 3.64
C MET A 11 11.78 1.21 2.73
N LEU A 12 11.42 2.38 3.26
CA LEU A 12 10.85 3.48 2.47
C LEU A 12 11.84 4.04 1.46
N ILE A 13 13.12 4.17 1.82
CA ILE A 13 14.18 4.58 0.89
C ILE A 13 14.34 3.52 -0.21
N GLY A 14 14.41 2.25 0.17
CA GLY A 14 14.48 1.13 -0.79
C GLY A 14 13.29 1.15 -1.75
N PHE A 15 12.08 1.32 -1.23
CA PHE A 15 10.87 1.47 -2.04
C PHE A 15 10.97 2.65 -3.00
N ALA A 16 11.36 3.84 -2.52
CA ALA A 16 11.49 5.02 -3.37
C ALA A 16 12.50 4.83 -4.51
N LEU A 17 13.60 4.14 -4.25
CA LEU A 17 14.62 3.87 -5.26
C LEU A 17 14.21 2.78 -6.26
N LEU A 18 13.44 1.79 -5.80
CA LEU A 18 13.06 0.63 -6.61
C LEU A 18 11.73 0.81 -7.34
N ALA A 19 10.84 1.69 -6.87
CA ALA A 19 9.54 1.94 -7.49
C ALA A 19 9.60 2.32 -8.98
N PRO A 20 10.57 3.13 -9.48
CA PRO A 20 10.68 3.40 -10.92
C PRO A 20 11.01 2.17 -11.78
N PHE A 21 11.55 1.12 -11.16
CA PHE A 21 11.91 -0.12 -11.84
C PHE A 21 10.77 -1.15 -11.84
N ALA A 22 9.60 -0.79 -11.32
CA ALA A 22 8.41 -1.61 -11.45
C ALA A 22 8.02 -1.75 -12.94
N SER A 23 7.63 -2.96 -13.35
CA SER A 23 7.22 -3.23 -14.72
C SER A 23 5.97 -2.43 -15.08
N PRO A 24 5.94 -1.74 -16.23
CA PRO A 24 4.73 -1.08 -16.75
C PRO A 24 3.83 -2.03 -17.57
N PHE A 25 4.25 -3.27 -17.78
CA PHE A 25 3.54 -4.25 -18.60
C PHE A 25 2.46 -4.99 -17.80
N PRO A 26 1.39 -5.47 -18.47
CA PRO A 26 0.34 -6.25 -17.85
C PRO A 26 0.90 -7.46 -17.13
N ASP A 27 0.23 -7.86 -16.06
CA ASP A 27 0.64 -9.06 -15.34
C ASP A 27 0.34 -10.34 -16.16
N GLY A 28 0.77 -11.49 -15.64
CA GLY A 28 0.56 -12.76 -16.34
C GLY A 28 -0.91 -13.15 -16.48
N LEU A 29 -1.78 -12.71 -15.56
CA LEU A 29 -3.21 -13.03 -15.60
C LEU A 29 -3.92 -12.15 -16.62
N GLU A 30 -3.61 -10.86 -16.61
CA GLU A 30 -4.10 -9.86 -17.57
C GLU A 30 -3.68 -10.25 -18.99
N THR A 31 -2.41 -10.56 -19.21
CA THR A 31 -1.90 -11.02 -20.51
C THR A 31 -2.66 -12.26 -21.02
N VAL A 32 -2.96 -13.23 -20.15
CA VAL A 32 -3.72 -14.43 -20.54
C VAL A 32 -5.19 -14.09 -20.83
N ALA A 33 -5.80 -13.22 -20.03
CA ALA A 33 -7.17 -12.77 -20.23
C ALA A 33 -7.33 -12.03 -21.57
N GLU A 34 -6.41 -11.12 -21.89
CA GLU A 34 -6.36 -10.42 -23.17
C GLU A 34 -6.23 -11.38 -24.35
N ASN A 35 -5.32 -12.37 -24.26
CA ASN A 35 -5.14 -13.39 -25.31
C ASN A 35 -6.40 -14.25 -25.54
N LEU A 36 -7.21 -14.44 -24.51
CA LEU A 36 -8.49 -15.15 -24.58
C LEU A 36 -9.67 -14.25 -24.98
N GLY A 37 -9.44 -12.94 -25.16
CA GLY A 37 -10.48 -11.96 -25.49
C GLY A 37 -11.44 -11.67 -24.32
N VAL A 38 -11.00 -11.91 -23.08
CA VAL A 38 -11.78 -11.59 -21.88
C VAL A 38 -11.62 -10.11 -21.58
N ALA A 39 -12.72 -9.35 -21.66
CA ALA A 39 -12.72 -7.94 -21.29
C ALA A 39 -12.65 -7.79 -19.76
N GLU A 40 -11.91 -6.79 -19.29
CA GLU A 40 -11.97 -6.38 -17.89
C GLU A 40 -13.36 -5.81 -17.56
N PRO A 41 -14.02 -6.31 -16.50
CA PRO A 41 -15.31 -5.77 -16.10
C PRO A 41 -15.14 -4.42 -15.42
N GLU A 42 -16.01 -3.47 -15.77
CA GLU A 42 -16.11 -2.19 -15.07
C GLU A 42 -16.39 -2.42 -13.57
N PRO A 43 -15.56 -1.88 -12.67
CA PRO A 43 -15.71 -2.12 -11.25
C PRO A 43 -16.96 -1.41 -10.70
N LEU A 44 -17.74 -2.12 -9.88
CA LEU A 44 -18.90 -1.53 -9.18
C LEU A 44 -18.52 -0.41 -8.20
N TRP A 45 -17.26 -0.38 -7.77
CA TRP A 45 -16.72 0.62 -6.87
C TRP A 45 -15.26 0.91 -7.22
N ILE A 46 -14.92 2.20 -7.28
CA ILE A 46 -13.55 2.67 -7.47
C ILE A 46 -12.95 2.92 -6.10
N GLY A 47 -11.79 2.30 -5.84
CA GLY A 47 -11.06 2.44 -4.58
C GLY A 47 -10.53 3.87 -4.35
N LEU A 48 -10.04 4.12 -3.13
CA LEU A 48 -9.46 5.42 -2.77
C LEU A 48 -8.16 5.74 -3.53
N MET A 49 -7.42 4.70 -3.93
CA MET A 49 -6.15 4.80 -4.67
C MET A 49 -6.12 3.73 -5.77
N PRO A 50 -6.91 3.90 -6.86
CA PRO A 50 -6.94 2.94 -7.96
C PRO A 50 -5.56 2.83 -8.60
N ASP A 51 -5.16 1.61 -8.97
CA ASP A 51 -3.85 1.30 -9.56
C ASP A 51 -2.65 1.81 -8.75
N TYR A 52 -2.81 1.91 -7.43
CA TYR A 52 -1.82 2.49 -6.51
C TYR A 52 -1.48 3.95 -6.84
N THR A 53 -2.41 4.70 -7.42
CA THR A 53 -2.24 6.13 -7.76
C THR A 53 -3.08 7.03 -6.85
N LEU A 54 -2.62 8.27 -6.70
CA LEU A 54 -3.41 9.38 -6.19
C LEU A 54 -3.94 10.23 -7.36
N PRO A 55 -5.26 10.24 -7.62
CA PRO A 55 -5.84 10.93 -8.78
C PRO A 55 -5.64 12.46 -8.74
N THR A 56 -5.35 13.02 -7.56
CA THR A 56 -5.06 14.45 -7.40
C THR A 56 -3.64 14.85 -7.86
N ILE A 57 -2.75 13.88 -8.09
CA ILE A 57 -1.35 14.12 -8.47
C ILE A 57 -1.11 13.71 -9.91
N GLU A 58 -0.77 14.68 -10.76
CA GLU A 58 -0.54 14.47 -12.20
C GLU A 58 0.73 13.66 -12.50
N ASN A 59 1.79 13.82 -11.69
CA ASN A 59 3.04 13.12 -11.92
C ASN A 59 2.90 11.64 -11.49
N PRO A 60 2.97 10.66 -12.41
CA PRO A 60 2.70 9.26 -12.10
C PRO A 60 3.66 8.67 -11.06
N TYR A 61 4.92 9.05 -11.12
CA TYR A 61 5.93 8.59 -10.18
C TYR A 61 5.67 9.11 -8.77
N ILE A 62 5.42 10.41 -8.63
CA ILE A 62 5.11 11.02 -7.33
C ILE A 62 3.79 10.46 -6.80
N SER A 63 2.81 10.25 -7.67
CA SER A 63 1.50 9.68 -7.35
C SER A 63 1.64 8.28 -6.73
N ASN A 64 2.35 7.36 -7.40
CA ASN A 64 2.61 6.01 -6.91
C ASN A 64 3.43 5.99 -5.63
N LEU A 65 4.46 6.82 -5.54
CA LEU A 65 5.32 6.90 -4.37
C LEU A 65 4.51 7.35 -3.13
N MET A 66 3.67 8.36 -3.29
CA MET A 66 2.83 8.89 -2.22
C MET A 66 1.75 7.89 -1.79
N ALA A 67 1.12 7.18 -2.73
CA ALA A 67 0.18 6.12 -2.41
C ALA A 67 0.83 4.99 -1.60
N GLY A 68 2.03 4.55 -2.00
CA GLY A 68 2.80 3.55 -1.27
C GLY A 68 3.19 3.99 0.14
N ILE A 69 3.71 5.22 0.28
CA ILE A 69 4.05 5.81 1.58
C ILE A 69 2.81 5.90 2.49
N PHE A 70 1.69 6.35 1.93
CA PHE A 70 0.42 6.42 2.67
C PHE A 70 -0.01 5.04 3.17
N GLY A 71 0.07 4.01 2.32
CA GLY A 71 -0.25 2.63 2.70
C GLY A 71 0.59 2.12 3.88
N VAL A 72 1.90 2.38 3.87
CA VAL A 72 2.79 2.02 4.99
C VAL A 72 2.35 2.69 6.30
N PHE A 73 2.09 4.00 6.26
CA PHE A 73 1.62 4.72 7.45
C PHE A 73 0.25 4.25 7.93
N LEU A 74 -0.67 3.94 7.01
CA LEU A 74 -2.00 3.42 7.34
C LEU A 74 -1.90 2.09 8.09
N VAL A 75 -1.08 1.16 7.61
CA VAL A 75 -0.86 -0.14 8.25
C VAL A 75 -0.22 0.04 9.63
N LEU A 76 0.83 0.88 9.73
CA LEU A 76 1.51 1.14 11.01
C LEU A 76 0.57 1.77 12.04
N ALA A 77 -0.23 2.76 11.64
CA ALA A 77 -1.20 3.40 12.52
C ALA A 77 -2.27 2.42 12.99
N THR A 78 -2.79 1.59 12.09
CA THR A 78 -3.80 0.58 12.41
C THR A 78 -3.26 -0.48 13.36
N ALA A 79 -2.07 -1.03 13.08
CA ALA A 79 -1.44 -2.03 13.93
C ALA A 79 -1.13 -1.46 15.33
N PHE A 80 -0.62 -0.23 15.40
CA PHE A 80 -0.36 0.45 16.67
C PHE A 80 -1.63 0.69 17.48
N ALA A 81 -2.70 1.17 16.83
CA ALA A 81 -4.00 1.38 17.46
C ALA A 81 -4.57 0.07 18.03
N LEU A 82 -4.56 -0.99 17.22
CA LEU A 82 -5.02 -2.32 17.62
C LEU A 82 -4.21 -2.85 18.81
N GLY A 83 -2.88 -2.80 18.75
CA GLY A 83 -2.01 -3.22 19.84
C GLY A 83 -2.34 -2.49 21.15
N LYS A 84 -2.50 -1.17 21.10
CA LYS A 84 -2.86 -0.36 22.27
C LYS A 84 -4.24 -0.72 22.84
N THR A 85 -5.25 -0.94 21.99
CA THR A 85 -6.60 -1.33 22.45
C THR A 85 -6.64 -2.71 23.08
N LEU A 86 -5.88 -3.66 22.52
CA LEU A 86 -5.83 -5.04 23.03
C LEU A 86 -5.06 -5.13 24.36
N ASP A 87 -3.92 -4.43 24.49
CA ASP A 87 -3.17 -4.37 25.75
C ASP A 87 -3.97 -3.70 26.88
N THR A 88 -4.70 -2.63 26.56
CA THR A 88 -5.59 -1.95 27.52
C THR A 88 -6.70 -2.88 28.03
N THR A 89 -7.23 -3.75 27.15
CA THR A 89 -8.29 -4.72 27.48
C THR A 89 -7.77 -5.85 28.36
N ARG A 90 -6.55 -6.34 28.10
CA ARG A 90 -5.89 -7.37 28.93
C ARG A 90 -5.66 -6.88 30.36
N ASN A 91 -5.20 -5.65 30.54
CA ASN A 91 -4.88 -5.11 31.85
C ASN A 91 -6.14 -4.90 32.73
N LYS A 92 -7.28 -4.52 32.13
CA LYS A 92 -8.57 -4.38 32.84
C LYS A 92 -9.21 -5.71 33.26
N ARG A 93 -8.81 -6.84 32.67
CA ARG A 93 -9.38 -8.17 32.98
C ARG A 93 -8.67 -8.89 34.12
N LEU A 94 -7.50 -8.37 34.54
CA LEU A 94 -6.65 -8.94 35.59
C LEU A 94 -6.62 -8.09 36.88
N SER A 95 -7.39 -6.99 36.92
CA SER A 95 -7.65 -6.15 38.09
C SER A 95 -9.08 -6.36 38.58
#